data_AF-A0A7K4B188-F1
#
_entry.id   AF-A0A7K4B188-F1
#
_cell.length_a   1.000
_cell.length_b   1.000
_cell.length_c   1.000
_cell.angle_alpha   90.00
_cell.angle_beta   90.00
_cell.angle_gamma   90.00
#
_symmetry.space_group_name_H-M   'P 1'
#
loop_
_entity.id
_entity.type
_entity.pdbx_description
1 polymer ?
#
loop_
_entity_poly.entity_id
_entity_poly.type
_entity_poly.pdbx_seq_one_letter_code
_entity_poly.pdbx_strand_id
1 'polypeptide(L)' 'MRDELFAKWVGAMKGVKFPVLTVDEVFAGLPKGSDSNISVGGLVVCNTGDLFSRFIKPTDFPIESAEALATLILDRAGL' A
#
# COMPACT_ATOMS: atom_id res chain seq x y z
N MET A 1 7.24 -15.05 4.18
CA MET A 1 7.32 -13.65 4.66
C MET A 1 6.62 -12.70 3.71
N ARG A 2 6.98 -12.70 2.41
CA ARG A 2 6.29 -11.94 1.36
C ARG A 2 4.77 -12.18 1.32
N ASP A 3 4.31 -13.43 1.38
CA ASP A 3 2.87 -13.74 1.29
C ASP A 3 2.06 -13.24 2.50
N GLU A 4 2.66 -13.27 3.69
CA GLU A 4 2.03 -12.75 4.91
C GLU A 4 1.93 -11.22 4.84
N LEU A 5 2.98 -10.56 4.38
CA LEU A 5 2.98 -9.12 4.09
C LEU A 5 1.88 -8.81 3.08
N PHE A 6 1.88 -9.48 1.93
CA PHE A 6 0.91 -9.29 0.88
C PHE A 6 -0.54 -9.38 1.41
N ALA A 7 -0.87 -10.42 2.17
CA ALA A 7 -2.19 -10.58 2.74
C ALA A 7 -2.57 -9.46 3.74
N LYS A 8 -1.63 -9.02 4.58
CA LYS A 8 -1.85 -7.89 5.51
C LYS A 8 -2.04 -6.58 4.78
N TRP A 9 -1.26 -6.33 3.75
CA TRP A 9 -1.33 -5.16 2.90
C TRP A 9 -2.67 -5.05 2.18
N VAL A 10 -3.06 -6.12 1.49
CA VAL A 10 -4.36 -6.21 0.81
C VAL A 10 -5.51 -6.01 1.80
N GLY A 11 -5.41 -6.61 3.00
CA GLY A 11 -6.40 -6.43 4.07
C GLY A 11 -6.49 -4.99 4.59
N ALA A 12 -5.37 -4.28 4.72
CA ALA A 12 -5.34 -2.88 5.15
C ALA A 12 -5.98 -1.94 4.12
N MET A 13 -5.92 -2.29 2.83
CA MET A 13 -6.45 -1.52 1.71
C MET A 13 -7.93 -1.82 1.39
N LYS A 14 -8.63 -2.59 2.23
CA LYS A 14 -10.04 -2.98 1.97
C LYS A 14 -11.02 -1.80 1.84
N GLY A 15 -10.68 -0.63 2.39
CA GLY A 15 -11.46 0.60 2.26
C GLY A 15 -11.16 1.43 1.00
N VAL A 16 -10.11 1.07 0.25
CA VAL A 16 -9.68 1.78 -0.95
C VAL A 16 -10.53 1.35 -2.13
N LYS A 17 -10.99 2.34 -2.91
CA LYS A 17 -11.76 2.11 -4.13
C LYS A 17 -10.80 2.10 -5.32
N PHE A 18 -10.66 0.95 -5.95
CA PHE A 18 -9.87 0.77 -7.16
C PHE A 18 -10.74 0.91 -8.42
N PRO A 19 -10.18 1.32 -9.58
CA PRO A 19 -8.79 1.73 -9.77
C PRO A 19 -8.49 3.06 -9.08
N VAL A 20 -7.28 3.21 -8.56
CA VAL A 20 -6.79 4.48 -8.02
C VAL A 20 -5.92 5.15 -9.08
N LEU A 21 -6.09 6.47 -9.23
CA LEU A 21 -5.38 7.30 -10.21
C LEU A 21 -4.26 8.11 -9.56
N THR A 22 -4.29 8.25 -8.24
CA THR A 22 -3.31 9.02 -7.47
C THR A 22 -3.03 8.37 -6.12
N VAL A 23 -1.92 8.77 -5.49
CA VAL A 23 -1.58 8.35 -4.13
C VAL A 23 -2.64 8.85 -3.13
N ASP A 24 -3.17 10.06 -3.33
CA ASP A 24 -4.17 10.67 -2.44
C ASP A 24 -5.49 9.88 -2.42
N GLU A 25 -5.89 9.31 -3.56
CA GLU A 25 -7.05 8.41 -3.63
C GLU A 25 -6.87 7.14 -2.80
N VAL A 26 -5.64 6.63 -2.70
CA VAL A 26 -5.33 5.51 -1.81
C VAL A 26 -5.46 5.94 -0.35
N PHE A 27 -4.87 7.07 0.03
CA PHE A 27 -4.97 7.58 1.40
C PHE A 27 -6.42 7.84 1.80
N ALA A 28 -7.24 8.40 0.91
CA ALA A 28 -8.66 8.63 1.19
C ALA A 28 -9.44 7.34 1.52
N GLY A 29 -8.97 6.18 1.04
CA GLY A 29 -9.55 4.87 1.34
C GLY A 29 -9.04 4.20 2.62
N LEU A 30 -8.02 4.76 3.27
CA LEU A 30 -7.43 4.20 4.48
C LEU A 30 -8.01 4.82 5.75
N PRO A 31 -8.20 4.06 6.85
CA PRO A 31 -8.82 4.56 8.08
C PRO A 31 -8.11 5.76 8.72
N LYS A 32 -6.80 5.90 8.51
CA LYS A 32 -5.98 7.02 9.00
C LYS A 32 -5.26 7.77 7.87
N GLY A 33 -5.66 7.57 6.61
CA GLY A 33 -4.99 8.19 5.48
C GLY A 33 -3.49 7.87 5.41
N SER A 34 -2.69 8.89 5.13
CA SER A 34 -1.22 8.81 5.11
C SER A 34 -0.61 8.42 6.45
N ASP A 35 -1.29 8.69 7.57
CA ASP A 35 -0.85 8.32 8.92
C ASP A 35 -1.14 6.84 9.27
N SER A 36 -1.69 6.09 8.31
CA SER A 36 -1.86 4.64 8.48
C SER A 36 -0.50 3.96 8.62
N ASN A 37 -0.44 2.95 9.47
CA ASN A 37 0.78 2.17 9.69
C ASN A 37 0.58 0.76 9.17
N ILE A 38 1.59 0.25 8.49
CA ILE A 38 1.66 -1.15 8.11
C ILE A 38 2.42 -1.89 9.21
N SER A 39 1.76 -2.83 9.87
CA SER A 39 2.37 -3.66 10.91
C SER A 39 2.46 -5.12 10.51
N VAL A 40 3.57 -5.77 10.85
CA VAL A 40 3.90 -7.15 10.49
C VAL A 40 4.38 -7.85 11.75
N GLY A 41 3.71 -8.93 12.16
CA GLY A 41 4.01 -9.58 13.44
C GLY A 41 3.88 -8.65 14.67
N GLY A 42 3.09 -7.58 14.57
CA GLY A 42 2.94 -6.56 15.63
C GLY A 42 3.97 -5.43 15.59
N LEU A 43 4.98 -5.49 14.72
CA LEU A 43 5.95 -4.42 14.53
C LEU A 43 5.44 -3.45 13.45
N VAL A 44 5.37 -2.15 13.74
CA VAL A 44 5.15 -1.13 12.69
C VAL A 44 6.39 -1.12 11.80
N VAL A 45 6.23 -1.54 10.55
CA VAL A 45 7.35 -1.67 9.62
C VAL A 45 7.58 -0.35 8.88
N CYS A 46 6.52 0.35 8.50
CA CYS A 46 6.59 1.67 7.85
C CYS A 46 5.27 2.45 8.02
N ASN A 47 5.37 3.78 7.94
CA ASN A 47 4.24 4.66 7.70
C ASN A 47 3.80 4.54 6.22
N THR A 48 2.49 4.58 5.98
CA THR A 48 1.94 4.37 4.63
C THR A 48 2.29 5.52 3.69
N GLY A 49 2.27 6.78 4.16
CA GLY A 49 2.73 7.93 3.40
C GLY A 49 4.18 7.80 2.90
N ASP A 50 5.09 7.45 3.80
CA ASP A 50 6.51 7.26 3.47
C ASP A 50 6.73 6.15 2.45
N LEU A 51 5.96 5.07 2.57
CA LEU A 51 6.13 3.91 1.72
C LEU A 51 5.61 4.18 0.30
N PHE A 52 4.46 4.85 0.18
CA PHE A 52 3.91 5.25 -1.11
C PHE A 52 4.81 6.26 -1.82
N SER A 53 5.33 7.26 -1.11
CA SER A 53 6.26 8.24 -1.69
C SER A 53 7.60 7.65 -2.10
N ARG A 54 8.08 6.60 -1.40
CA ARG A 54 9.36 5.94 -1.69
C ARG A 54 9.27 4.94 -2.83
N PHE A 55 8.17 4.20 -2.92
CA PHE A 55 8.07 3.04 -3.81
C PHE A 55 7.06 3.19 -4.94
N ILE A 56 6.20 4.21 -4.97
CA ILE A 56 5.25 4.43 -6.07
C ILE A 56 5.62 5.69 -6.84
N LYS A 57 5.52 5.61 -8.15
CA LYS A 57 5.77 6.70 -9.09
C LYS A 57 4.46 7.12 -9.74
N PRO A 58 4.34 8.39 -10.18
CA PRO A 58 3.16 8.84 -10.92
C PRO A 58 2.83 8.01 -12.16
N THR A 59 3.84 7.37 -12.78
CA THR A 59 3.69 6.51 -13.96
C THR A 59 3.11 5.13 -13.67
N ASP A 60 2.98 4.74 -12.40
CA ASP A 60 2.39 3.46 -12.01
C ASP A 60 0.86 3.50 -11.99
N PHE A 61 0.28 4.69 -12.06
CA PHE A 61 -1.16 4.88 -12.13
C PHE A 61 -1.67 4.72 -13.57
N PRO A 62 -2.88 4.18 -13.77
CA PRO A 62 -3.80 3.70 -12.73
C PRO A 62 -3.35 2.38 -12.12
N ILE A 63 -3.58 2.23 -10.81
CA ILE A 63 -3.39 0.95 -10.12
C ILE A 63 -4.75 0.29 -9.97
N GLU A 64 -4.88 -0.92 -10.49
CA GLU A 64 -6.18 -1.57 -10.71
C GLU A 64 -6.71 -2.33 -9.49
N SER A 65 -5.85 -2.69 -8.52
CA SER A 65 -6.27 -3.45 -7.35
C SER A 65 -5.31 -3.32 -6.17
N ALA A 66 -5.78 -3.72 -4.99
CA ALA A 66 -4.97 -3.78 -3.77
C ALA A 66 -3.80 -4.77 -3.91
N GLU A 67 -4.03 -5.87 -4.61
CA GLU A 67 -3.03 -6.89 -4.94
C GLU A 67 -1.94 -6.33 -5.85
N ALA A 68 -2.31 -5.60 -6.91
CA ALA A 68 -1.37 -4.97 -7.81
C ALA A 68 -0.48 -3.95 -7.06
N LEU A 69 -1.11 -3.14 -6.21
CA LEU A 69 -0.45 -2.17 -5.36
C LEU A 69 0.53 -2.81 -4.37
N ALA A 70 0.09 -3.85 -3.64
CA ALA A 70 0.92 -4.58 -2.70
C ALA A 70 2.11 -5.26 -3.41
N THR A 71 1.87 -5.87 -4.58
CA THR A 71 2.91 -6.52 -5.38
C THR A 71 3.98 -5.53 -5.82
N LEU A 72 3.56 -4.38 -6.38
CA LEU A 72 4.46 -3.32 -6.84
C LEU A 72 5.42 -2.86 -5.73
N ILE A 73 4.88 -2.67 -4.54
CA ILE A 73 5.61 -2.24 -3.36
C ILE A 73 6.61 -3.32 -2.91
N LEU A 74 6.16 -4.57 -2.79
CA LEU A 74 7.02 -5.67 -2.34
C LEU A 74 8.16 -5.91 -3.33
N ASP A 75 7.88 -5.87 -4.64
CA ASP A 75 8.89 -6.01 -5.68
C ASP A 75 9.95 -4.91 -5.60
N ARG A 76 9.53 -3.65 -5.39
CA ARG A 76 10.47 -2.52 -5.27
C ARG A 76 11.21 -2.47 -3.94
N ALA A 77 10.63 -3.06 -2.89
CA ALA A 77 11.30 -3.26 -1.61
C ALA A 77 12.29 -4.44 -1.64
N GLY A 78 12.30 -5.25 -2.70
CA GLY A 78 13.14 -6.44 -2.82
C GLY A 78 12.73 -7.58 -1.88
N LEU A 79 11.43 -7.66 -1.55
CA LEU A 79 10.85 -8.63 -0.61
C LEU A 79 10.13 -9.79 -1.32
#